data_AF-A0A2E9R9Y9-F1
#
_entry.id   AF-A0A2E9R9Y9-F1
#
_cell.length_a   1.000
_cell.length_b   1.000
_cell.length_c   1.000
_cell.angle_alpha   90.00
_cell.angle_beta   90.00
_cell.angle_gamma   90.00
#
_symmetry.space_group_name_H-M   'P 1'
#
loop_
_entity.id
_entity.type
_entity.pdbx_description
1 polymer ?
#
loop_
_entity_poly.entity_id
_entity_poly.type
_entity_poly.pdbx_seq_one_letter_code
_entity_poly.pdbx_strand_id
1 'polypeptide(L)' 'MKKVIAFVLGSFLAANLGMTVAHAAADEVRVAFFLEWATPNQEDKVKNAFDEALGVPVKWTNFATGGEMTEAMLSGDIDI' A
#
# COMPACT_ATOMS: atom_id res chain seq x y z
N MET A 1 13.19 -16.14 -40.01
CA MET A 1 12.75 -14.75 -39.73
C MET A 1 11.57 -14.68 -38.75
N LYS A 2 10.42 -15.31 -39.03
CA LYS A 2 9.24 -15.27 -38.13
C LYS A 2 9.50 -15.71 -36.67
N LYS A 3 10.31 -16.76 -36.46
CA LYS A 3 10.67 -17.26 -35.11
C LYS A 3 11.56 -16.28 -34.32
N VAL A 4 12.42 -15.53 -35.00
CA VAL A 4 13.32 -14.54 -34.38
C VAL A 4 12.53 -13.28 -34.01
N ILE A 5 11.63 -12.82 -34.90
CA ILE A 5 10.73 -11.71 -34.62
C ILE A 5 9.80 -12.03 -33.44
N ALA A 6 9.23 -13.25 -33.41
CA ALA A 6 8.37 -13.69 -32.31
C ALA A 6 9.12 -13.77 -30.97
N PHE A 7 10.39 -14.21 -30.99
CA PHE A 7 11.23 -14.24 -29.78
C PHE A 7 11.50 -12.83 -29.25
N VAL A 8 11.90 -11.90 -30.13
CA VAL A 8 12.17 -10.50 -29.74
C VAL A 8 10.90 -9.80 -29.22
N LEU A 9 9.76 -9.98 -29.88
CA LEU A 9 8.49 -9.40 -29.42
C LEU A 9 8.05 -9.99 -28.07
N GLY A 10 8.21 -11.31 -27.90
CA GLY A 10 7.87 -12.01 -26.66
C GLY A 10 8.74 -11.55 -25.48
N SER A 11 10.04 -11.38 -25.70
CA SER A 11 10.96 -10.83 -24.69
C SER A 11 10.62 -9.39 -24.32
N PHE A 12 10.21 -8.57 -25.29
CA PHE A 12 9.82 -7.19 -25.03
C PHE A 12 8.54 -7.11 -24.18
N LEU A 13 7.53 -7.93 -24.48
CA LEU A 13 6.31 -8.00 -23.69
C LEU A 13 6.55 -8.52 -22.27
N ALA A 14 7.37 -9.57 -22.12
CA ALA A 14 7.73 -10.12 -20.82
C ALA A 14 8.52 -9.10 -19.97
N ALA A 15 9.43 -8.35 -20.57
CA ALA A 15 10.17 -7.28 -19.88
C ALA A 15 9.25 -6.15 -19.42
N ASN A 16 8.29 -5.72 -20.26
CA ASN A 16 7.33 -4.68 -19.88
C ASN A 16 6.41 -5.12 -18.74
N LEU A 17 5.91 -6.36 -18.78
CA LEU A 17 5.09 -6.92 -17.70
C LEU A 17 5.87 -7.09 -16.38
N GLY A 18 7.17 -7.40 -16.44
CA GLY A 18 8.01 -7.49 -15.26
C GLY A 18 8.26 -6.13 -14.58
N MET A 19 8.34 -5.04 -15.36
CA MET A 19 8.55 -3.69 -14.84
C MET A 19 7.32 -3.11 -14.14
N THR A 20 6.10 -3.42 -14.60
CA THR A 20 4.87 -2.90 -13.99
C THR A 20 4.60 -3.47 -12.60
N VAL A 21 4.97 -4.73 -12.36
CA VAL A 21 4.77 -5.38 -11.05
C VAL A 21 5.76 -4.85 -10.01
N ALA A 22 6.99 -4.53 -10.41
CA ALA A 22 8.01 -3.99 -9.52
C ALA A 22 7.68 -2.58 -8.97
N HIS A 23 6.78 -1.83 -9.62
CA HIS A 23 6.31 -0.51 -9.18
C HIS A 23 4.95 -0.55 -8.45
N ALA A 24 4.36 -1.72 -8.24
CA ALA A 24 3.04 -1.85 -7.61
C ALA A 24 3.08 -1.92 -6.07
N ALA A 25 4.28 -1.94 -5.47
CA ALA A 25 4.43 -1.88 -4.02
C ALA A 25 4.24 -0.43 -3.55
N ALA A 26 3.38 -0.21 -2.56
CA ALA A 26 3.23 1.09 -1.91
C ALA A 26 4.49 1.39 -1.07
N ASP A 27 4.99 2.63 -1.12
CA ASP A 27 6.19 3.03 -0.34
C ASP A 27 5.88 3.15 1.16
N GLU A 28 4.63 3.43 1.52
CA GLU A 28 4.12 3.50 2.88
C GLU A 28 2.63 3.16 2.91
N VAL A 29 2.12 2.73 4.07
CA VAL A 29 0.69 2.50 4.30
C VAL A 29 0.19 3.47 5.37
N ARG A 30 -0.89 4.20 5.12
CA ARG A 30 -1.46 5.19 6.04
C ARG A 30 -2.79 4.69 6.59
N VAL A 31 -2.86 4.57 7.89
CA VAL A 31 -3.96 3.93 8.63
C VAL A 31 -4.63 4.94 9.55
N ALA A 32 -5.96 5.04 9.47
CA ALA A 32 -6.76 5.77 10.43
C ALA A 32 -7.01 4.95 11.70
N PHE A 33 -7.03 5.62 12.85
CA PHE A 33 -7.53 5.05 14.10
C PHE A 33 -8.26 6.09 14.94
N PHE A 34 -9.04 5.62 15.91
CA PHE A 34 -9.74 6.46 16.88
C PHE A 34 -9.23 6.15 18.28
N LEU A 35 -8.78 7.17 19.01
CA LEU A 35 -8.45 7.01 20.44
C LEU A 35 -9.68 6.64 21.28
N GLU A 36 -10.86 7.10 20.84
CA GLU A 36 -12.09 6.97 21.60
C GLU A 36 -12.60 5.53 21.55
N TRP A 37 -12.18 4.77 20.53
CA TRP A 37 -12.48 3.36 20.32
C TRP A 37 -11.17 2.57 20.14
N ALA A 38 -10.50 2.31 21.26
CA ALA A 38 -9.28 1.50 21.27
C ALA A 38 -9.55 0.06 20.76
N THR A 39 -8.94 -0.26 19.62
CA THR A 39 -9.02 -1.58 18.98
C THR A 39 -7.72 -2.36 19.19
N PRO A 40 -7.74 -3.72 19.16
CA PRO A 40 -6.56 -4.55 19.45
C PRO A 40 -5.35 -4.27 18.54
N ASN A 41 -5.59 -3.85 17.30
CA ASN A 41 -4.55 -3.42 16.35
C ASN A 41 -3.69 -2.23 16.86
N GLN A 42 -4.12 -1.47 17.87
CA GLN A 42 -3.30 -0.41 18.46
C GLN A 42 -2.10 -0.95 19.27
N GLU A 43 -2.19 -2.17 19.80
CA GLU A 43 -1.05 -2.82 20.45
C GLU A 43 0.04 -3.16 19.42
N ASP A 44 -0.38 -3.75 18.30
CA ASP A 44 0.51 -4.15 17.21
C ASP A 44 1.09 -2.93 16.47
N LYS A 45 0.37 -1.81 16.43
CA LYS A 45 0.90 -0.50 16.05
C LYS A 45 2.11 -0.12 16.91
N VAL A 46 1.99 -0.19 18.24
CA VAL A 46 3.08 0.22 19.15
C VAL A 46 4.29 -0.71 19.02
N LYS A 47 4.04 -1.98 18.71
CA LYS A 47 5.08 -2.99 18.46
C LYS A 47 5.67 -2.94 17.04
N ASN A 48 5.18 -2.06 16.15
CA ASN A 48 5.52 -1.99 14.73
C ASN A 48 5.38 -3.34 14.00
N ALA A 49 4.46 -4.20 14.45
CA ALA A 49 4.29 -5.52 13.85
C ALA A 49 3.71 -5.44 12.43
N PHE A 50 2.97 -4.37 12.12
CA PHE A 50 2.44 -4.13 10.77
C PHE A 50 3.53 -3.73 9.79
N ASP A 51 4.49 -2.89 10.19
CA ASP A 51 5.63 -2.50 9.36
C ASP A 51 6.46 -3.74 8.97
N GLU A 52 6.67 -4.64 9.92
CA GLU A 52 7.36 -5.91 9.67
C GLU A 52 6.55 -6.83 8.73
N ALA A 53 5.25 -6.96 8.95
CA ALA A 53 4.39 -7.84 8.17
C ALA A 53 4.14 -7.33 6.74
N LEU A 54 4.03 -6.01 6.55
CA LEU A 54 3.78 -5.37 5.26
C LEU A 54 5.07 -5.06 4.51
N GLY A 55 6.22 -5.08 5.19
CA GLY A 55 7.52 -4.79 4.60
C GLY A 55 7.72 -3.32 4.22
N VAL A 56 6.76 -2.45 4.58
CA VAL A 56 6.77 -1.00 4.34
C VAL A 56 6.30 -0.26 5.61
N PRO A 57 6.75 0.99 5.83
CA PRO A 57 6.37 1.76 7.00
C PRO A 57 4.86 2.00 7.08
N VAL A 58 4.31 1.91 8.30
CA VAL A 58 2.89 2.19 8.54
C VAL A 58 2.73 3.48 9.35
N LYS A 59 2.10 4.48 8.74
CA LYS A 59 1.77 5.75 9.40
C LYS A 59 0.37 5.70 9.98
N TRP A 60 0.25 6.07 11.26
CA TRP A 60 -1.01 6.02 11.98
C TRP A 60 -1.50 7.42 12.32
N THR A 61 -2.71 7.75 11.88
CA THR A 61 -3.33 9.06 12.12
C THR A 61 -4.56 8.90 12.98
N ASN A 62 -4.62 9.66 14.08
CA ASN A 62 -5.80 9.70 14.94
C ASN A 62 -6.84 10.64 14.35
N PHE A 63 -8.11 10.23 14.34
CA PHE A 63 -9.25 11.07 13.99
C PHE A 63 -10.19 11.23 15.18
N ALA A 64 -10.85 12.38 15.27
CA ALA A 64 -11.85 12.63 16.30
C ALA A 64 -13.25 12.19 15.85
N THR A 65 -13.53 12.24 14.54
CA THR A 65 -14.82 11.87 13.97
C THR A 65 -14.70 11.08 12.67
N GLY A 66 -15.71 10.25 12.36
CA GLY A 66 -15.76 9.51 11.10
C GLY A 66 -15.90 10.40 9.85
N GLY A 67 -16.40 11.62 10.01
CA GLY A 67 -16.49 12.60 8.92
C GLY A 67 -15.11 13.05 8.45
N GLU A 68 -14.23 13.45 9.38
CA GLU A 68 -12.84 13.81 9.08
C GLU A 68 -12.07 12.63 8.47
N MET A 69 -12.29 11.42 8.97
CA MET A 69 -11.70 10.21 8.41
C MET A 69 -12.15 9.98 6.96
N THR A 70 -13.44 10.17 6.67
CA THR A 70 -13.98 9.98 5.32
C THR A 70 -13.39 10.99 4.35
N GLU A 71 -13.28 12.26 4.76
CA GLU A 71 -12.65 13.30 3.94
C GLU A 71 -11.16 13.00 3.71
N ALA A 72 -10.44 12.56 4.73
CA ALA A 72 -9.03 12.17 4.61
C ALA A 72 -8.84 10.92 3.72
N MET A 73 -9.81 10.01 3.72
CA MET A 73 -9.80 8.86 2.79
C MET A 73 -10.07 9.32 1.35
N LEU A 74 -10.98 10.27 1.15
CA LEU A 74 -11.30 10.82 -0.17
C LEU A 74 -10.19 11.70 -0.75
N SER A 75 -9.47 12.45 0.08
CA SER A 75 -8.28 13.21 -0.32
C SER A 75 -7.07 12.31 -0.60
N GLY A 76 -7.17 11.04 -0.22
CA GLY A 76 -6.06 10.09 -0.29
C GLY A 76 -4.98 10.41 0.71
N ASP A 77 -5.31 10.99 1.87
CA ASP A 77 -4.40 11.16 3.02
C ASP A 77 -4.33 9.87 3.89
N ILE A 78 -5.32 8.99 3.75
CA ILE A 78 -5.43 7.69 4.42
C ILE A 78 -5.76 6.61 3.39
N ASP A 79 -5.17 5.43 3.56
CA ASP A 79 -5.40 4.28 2.69
C ASP A 79 -6.43 3.31 3.29
N ILE A 80 -6.43 3.12 4.62
CA ILE A 80 -7.36 2.23 5.35
C ILE A 80 -7.88 2.82 6.66
#